data_AF-K1XJW1-F1
#
_entry.id   AF-K1XJW1-F1
#
_cell.length_a   1.000
_cell.length_b   1.000
_cell.length_c   1.000
_cell.angle_alpha   90.00
_cell.angle_beta   90.00
_cell.angle_gamma   90.00
#
_symmetry.space_group_name_H-M   'P 1'
#
loop_
_entity.id
_entity.type
_entity.pdbx_description
1 polymer ?
#
loop_
_entity_poly.entity_id
_entity_poly.type
_entity_poly.pdbx_seq_one_letter_code
_entity_poly.pdbx_strand_id
1 'polypeptide(L)'
;MDLFLGDNNYRLSDLTESSRSGRGGEIRYKLGKLTVGAFFHMPRYYPGVKQIVSVYTNYNINPKMRFSAGYLGKFKTDSNISHLLTISGFINPFSWGNAEFELAAGQQSSKMAKAYKISLNINKSILASHISLTQADPGFSGYFSNSSYLSSGITANLKKKISVSLNYDINRSNLSLDTIYSNAPYSKNLNLMTNYRMNSNNSVSIGVYMTSTEDRASKSLFNYKKYNGRISLQSRYKKIDFNVYAELGKTINLLGTKDGELTNFYNGNLSLKYSFNKTVSASGFINYQGGQQYLITGYQRFYYGGSLQASLKKKTYISFDYRNNYELKEYYRDRSLLSLQLHQQFFTNHEFDLGINYNLVKNSLNKKELSIQVRYTYTINIPLSKKKNVGSLKGTVISMGMDQIEGIMFNLNGNIAITDKNGSFEFPVVKVGTYIMTMDESSAGLNAIAGVSGPYRVTIGPGRETQFEISLTRSSRITGRLVIREDEKRGKKGYYPVKEEIENLIIEASNGTEIYRELTGRKGTFSFNDLRPGNWNIKIYSKGIPQGYQLDKDQFSLNITPGKEENLDVIIFKKSREVKLQKKF
;
A
#
# COMPACT_ATOMS: atom_id res chain seq x y z
N MET A 1 -12.66 2.57 22.64
CA MET A 1 -13.21 1.31 23.16
C MET A 1 -13.40 0.44 21.94
N ASP A 2 -12.80 -0.74 21.93
CA ASP A 2 -12.84 -1.64 20.80
C ASP A 2 -13.70 -2.84 21.20
N LEU A 3 -14.72 -3.13 20.42
CA LEU A 3 -15.60 -4.28 20.59
C LEU A 3 -15.47 -5.18 19.36
N PHE A 4 -15.21 -6.45 19.60
CA PHE A 4 -15.21 -7.48 18.59
C PHE A 4 -16.27 -8.54 18.93
N LEU A 5 -17.02 -8.99 17.93
CA LEU A 5 -18.02 -10.07 18.04
C LEU A 5 -17.90 -11.01 16.85
N GLY A 6 -17.99 -12.31 17.09
CA GLY A 6 -17.99 -13.35 16.06
C GLY A 6 -16.75 -14.24 16.07
N ASP A 7 -16.38 -14.73 14.89
CA ASP A 7 -15.28 -15.68 14.72
C ASP A 7 -13.93 -14.95 14.70
N ASN A 8 -13.04 -15.30 15.62
CA ASN A 8 -11.70 -14.70 15.76
C ASN A 8 -10.70 -15.68 16.37
N ASN A 9 -9.43 -15.27 16.39
CA ASN A 9 -8.38 -15.88 17.19
C ASN A 9 -8.21 -15.11 18.49
N TYR A 10 -8.58 -15.74 19.61
CA TYR A 10 -8.46 -15.16 20.94
C TYR A 10 -7.14 -15.56 21.57
N ARG A 11 -6.50 -14.62 22.29
CA ARG A 11 -5.17 -14.80 22.90
C ARG A 11 -5.09 -14.06 24.22
N LEU A 12 -4.50 -14.71 25.22
CA LEU A 12 -4.07 -14.04 26.46
C LEU A 12 -2.55 -13.87 26.50
N SER A 13 -1.81 -14.98 26.45
CA SER A 13 -0.35 -15.02 26.55
C SER A 13 0.19 -16.32 25.97
N ASP A 14 1.51 -16.46 25.81
CA ASP A 14 2.08 -17.64 25.14
C ASP A 14 1.95 -18.91 25.99
N LEU A 15 2.15 -18.80 27.32
CA LEU A 15 2.03 -19.96 28.20
C LEU A 15 0.58 -20.34 28.49
N THR A 16 -0.35 -19.38 28.57
CA THR A 16 -1.75 -19.66 28.95
C THR A 16 -2.62 -20.01 27.75
N GLU A 17 -2.76 -19.09 26.79
CA GLU A 17 -3.55 -19.25 25.56
C GLU A 17 -2.94 -18.41 24.44
N SER A 18 -2.09 -19.06 23.63
CA SER A 18 -1.24 -18.41 22.62
C SER A 18 -2.01 -17.92 21.40
N SER A 19 -3.00 -18.69 20.95
CA SER A 19 -3.95 -18.31 19.90
C SER A 19 -4.98 -19.42 19.74
N ARG A 20 -6.28 -19.10 19.86
CA ARG A 20 -7.36 -20.08 19.70
C ARG A 20 -8.49 -19.55 18.84
N SER A 21 -8.77 -20.27 17.76
CA SER A 21 -9.90 -19.96 16.87
C SER A 21 -11.21 -20.38 17.51
N GLY A 22 -12.16 -19.45 17.59
CA GLY A 22 -13.49 -19.69 18.13
C GLY A 22 -14.44 -18.56 17.84
N ARG A 23 -15.69 -18.73 18.28
CA ARG A 23 -16.74 -17.72 18.22
C ARG A 23 -16.92 -17.08 19.58
N GLY A 24 -16.99 -15.76 19.64
CA GLY A 24 -17.03 -15.07 20.93
C GLY A 24 -17.14 -13.56 20.84
N GLY A 25 -16.71 -12.90 21.91
CA GLY A 25 -16.58 -11.45 21.97
C GLY A 25 -15.35 -11.01 22.76
N GLU A 26 -14.75 -9.90 22.34
CA GLU A 26 -13.66 -9.24 23.05
C GLU A 26 -13.99 -7.76 23.21
N ILE A 27 -13.76 -7.24 24.42
CA ILE A 27 -13.85 -5.81 24.74
C ILE A 27 -12.47 -5.34 25.18
N ARG A 28 -12.03 -4.22 24.62
CA ARG A 28 -10.76 -3.58 24.97
C ARG A 28 -10.94 -2.10 25.20
N TYR A 29 -10.36 -1.60 26.27
CA TYR A 29 -10.40 -0.19 26.65
C TYR A 29 -8.99 0.33 26.92
N LYS A 30 -8.64 1.45 26.29
CA LYS A 30 -7.30 2.06 26.37
C LYS A 30 -7.38 3.37 27.15
N LEU A 31 -6.68 3.41 28.28
CA LEU A 31 -6.53 4.51 29.23
C LEU A 31 -5.07 5.00 29.20
N GLY A 32 -4.73 5.82 28.20
CA GLY A 32 -3.36 6.31 28.01
C GLY A 32 -2.35 5.19 27.82
N LYS A 33 -1.51 4.95 28.84
CA LYS A 33 -0.48 3.89 28.87
C LYS A 33 -1.04 2.51 29.25
N LEU A 34 -2.20 2.46 29.89
CA LEU A 34 -2.86 1.23 30.33
C LEU A 34 -3.92 0.80 29.32
N THR A 35 -3.96 -0.49 29.00
CA THR A 35 -5.04 -1.12 28.26
C THR A 35 -5.63 -2.22 29.11
N VAL A 36 -6.94 -2.21 29.32
CA VAL A 36 -7.68 -3.28 30.00
C VAL A 36 -8.53 -3.97 28.95
N GLY A 37 -8.59 -5.30 28.97
CA GLY A 37 -9.45 -6.06 28.08
C GLY A 37 -9.99 -7.32 28.71
N ALA A 38 -11.08 -7.81 28.13
CA ALA A 38 -11.68 -9.07 28.49
C ALA A 38 -12.19 -9.76 27.23
N PHE A 39 -12.13 -11.09 27.21
CA PHE A 39 -12.73 -11.86 26.13
C PHE A 39 -13.42 -13.12 26.63
N PHE A 40 -14.43 -13.53 25.88
CA PHE A 40 -15.10 -14.81 26.00
C PHE A 40 -15.14 -15.47 24.63
N HIS A 41 -14.87 -16.77 24.55
CA HIS A 41 -15.11 -17.51 23.31
C HIS A 41 -15.38 -18.99 23.54
N MET A 42 -16.06 -19.58 22.54
CA MET A 42 -16.27 -21.02 22.39
C MET A 42 -15.35 -21.53 21.26
N PRO A 43 -14.32 -22.33 21.59
CA PRO A 43 -13.38 -22.85 20.60
C PRO A 43 -14.05 -23.75 19.55
N ARG A 44 -13.60 -23.70 18.28
CA ARG A 44 -14.22 -24.44 17.16
C ARG A 44 -13.66 -25.85 16.93
N TYR A 45 -12.36 -26.05 17.13
CA TYR A 45 -11.65 -27.29 16.79
C TYR A 45 -11.06 -28.02 18.01
N TYR A 46 -11.67 -27.82 19.19
CA TYR A 46 -11.09 -28.23 20.47
C TYR A 46 -12.16 -28.85 21.38
N PRO A 47 -12.54 -30.13 21.17
CA PRO A 47 -13.67 -30.75 21.85
C PRO A 47 -13.48 -30.87 23.37
N GLY A 48 -12.24 -30.78 23.88
CA GLY A 48 -11.93 -30.78 25.30
C GLY A 48 -12.25 -29.47 26.04
N VAL A 49 -12.50 -28.36 25.32
CA VAL A 49 -12.73 -27.03 25.91
C VAL A 49 -14.06 -26.47 25.43
N LYS A 50 -15.00 -26.30 26.36
CA LYS A 50 -16.34 -25.77 26.09
C LYS A 50 -16.33 -24.26 25.88
N GLN A 51 -15.63 -23.54 26.76
CA GLN A 51 -15.56 -22.08 26.72
C GLN A 51 -14.34 -21.56 27.47
N ILE A 52 -13.90 -20.36 27.12
CA ILE A 52 -12.80 -19.65 27.77
C ILE A 52 -13.24 -18.22 28.10
N VAL A 53 -12.95 -17.78 29.31
CA VAL A 53 -13.12 -16.39 29.78
C VAL A 53 -11.75 -15.87 30.19
N SER A 54 -11.45 -14.63 29.85
CA SER A 54 -10.17 -14.00 30.19
C SER A 54 -10.35 -12.52 30.51
N VAL A 55 -9.53 -12.02 31.44
CA VAL A 55 -9.35 -10.60 31.73
C VAL A 55 -7.87 -10.30 31.76
N TYR A 56 -7.46 -9.21 31.13
CA TYR A 56 -6.05 -8.85 31.01
C TYR A 56 -5.83 -7.34 31.07
N THR A 57 -4.59 -7.00 31.42
CA THR A 57 -4.09 -5.64 31.45
C THR A 57 -2.75 -5.58 30.72
N ASN A 58 -2.52 -4.50 29.98
CA ASN A 58 -1.24 -4.20 29.33
C ASN A 58 -0.83 -2.78 29.70
N TYR A 59 0.34 -2.63 30.29
CA TYR A 59 0.90 -1.35 30.69
C TYR A 59 2.14 -1.03 29.86
N ASN A 60 2.05 0.00 29.01
CA ASN A 60 3.13 0.47 28.16
C ASN A 60 3.84 1.64 28.85
N ILE A 61 4.95 1.38 29.55
CA ILE A 61 5.71 2.45 30.24
C ILE A 61 6.26 3.45 29.21
N ASN A 62 6.86 2.91 28.15
CA ASN A 62 7.40 3.61 26.99
C ASN A 62 7.50 2.60 25.81
N PRO A 63 7.88 3.02 24.59
CA PRO A 63 7.99 2.10 23.45
C PRO A 63 8.99 0.95 23.62
N LYS A 64 9.88 1.00 24.63
CA LYS A 64 10.89 -0.01 24.93
C LYS A 64 10.48 -0.96 26.06
N MET A 65 9.40 -0.68 26.80
CA MET A 65 9.01 -1.42 28.00
C MET A 65 7.51 -1.60 28.07
N ARG A 66 7.06 -2.85 28.00
CA ARG A 66 5.66 -3.24 28.15
C ARG A 66 5.54 -4.36 29.16
N PHE A 67 4.57 -4.26 30.06
CA PHE A 67 4.21 -5.33 30.99
C PHE A 67 2.75 -5.71 30.80
N SER A 68 2.46 -6.99 31.00
CA SER A 68 1.12 -7.53 30.87
C SER A 68 0.83 -8.44 32.03
N ALA A 69 -0.40 -8.41 32.53
CA ALA A 69 -0.88 -9.34 33.54
C ALA A 69 -2.29 -9.77 33.17
N GLY A 70 -2.64 -11.02 33.44
CA GLY A 70 -3.99 -11.49 33.15
C GLY A 70 -4.36 -12.80 33.82
N TYR A 71 -5.65 -13.06 33.75
CA TYR A 71 -6.31 -14.22 34.30
C TYR A 71 -7.15 -14.88 33.21
N LEU A 72 -7.14 -16.22 33.16
CA LEU A 72 -7.93 -17.01 32.23
C LEU A 72 -8.60 -18.18 32.95
N GLY A 73 -9.91 -18.29 32.79
CA GLY A 73 -10.72 -19.44 33.17
C GLY A 73 -11.01 -20.30 31.93
N LYS A 74 -10.54 -21.54 31.94
CA LYS A 74 -10.78 -22.52 30.88
C LYS A 74 -11.75 -23.59 31.38
N PHE A 75 -12.95 -23.62 30.80
CA PHE A 75 -14.01 -24.55 31.18
C PHE A 75 -13.97 -25.75 30.24
N LYS A 76 -13.68 -26.92 30.80
CA LYS A 76 -13.56 -28.17 30.06
C LYS A 76 -14.89 -28.90 29.98
N THR A 77 -14.98 -29.83 29.03
CA THR A 77 -16.19 -30.63 28.78
C THR A 77 -16.48 -31.63 29.91
N ASP A 78 -15.45 -32.03 30.66
CA ASP A 78 -15.53 -32.90 31.85
C ASP A 78 -15.93 -32.14 33.13
N SER A 79 -16.47 -30.93 33.00
CA SER A 79 -16.85 -30.01 34.10
C SER A 79 -15.69 -29.52 34.98
N ASN A 80 -14.43 -29.83 34.63
CA ASN A 80 -13.28 -29.24 35.32
C ASN A 80 -13.02 -27.81 34.84
N ILE A 81 -12.64 -26.94 35.77
CA ILE A 81 -12.20 -25.57 35.47
C ILE A 81 -10.70 -25.47 35.73
N SER A 82 -9.99 -24.89 34.77
CA SER A 82 -8.59 -24.53 34.91
C SER A 82 -8.47 -23.01 35.05
N HIS A 83 -7.88 -22.58 36.15
CA HIS A 83 -7.60 -21.16 36.43
C HIS A 83 -6.14 -20.89 36.13
N LEU A 84 -5.86 -19.89 35.30
CA LEU A 84 -4.52 -19.53 34.87
C LEU A 84 -4.26 -18.05 35.17
N LEU A 85 -3.13 -17.76 35.79
CA LEU A 85 -2.60 -16.42 36.00
C LEU A 85 -1.31 -16.29 35.21
N THR A 86 -1.08 -15.12 34.61
CA THR A 86 0.15 -14.82 33.87
C THR A 86 0.61 -13.39 34.13
N ILE A 87 1.93 -13.23 34.21
CA ILE A 87 2.62 -11.94 34.19
C ILE A 87 3.71 -12.05 33.14
N SER A 88 3.75 -11.11 32.20
CA SER A 88 4.78 -11.05 31.17
C SER A 88 5.33 -9.64 30.98
N GLY A 89 6.50 -9.57 30.38
CA GLY A 89 7.16 -8.31 30.08
C GLY A 89 8.02 -8.39 28.84
N PHE A 90 8.09 -7.27 28.12
CA PHE A 90 9.05 -7.00 27.07
C PHE A 90 9.89 -5.80 27.49
N ILE A 91 11.21 -5.93 27.43
CA ILE A 91 12.17 -4.90 27.80
C ILE A 91 13.23 -4.81 26.70
N ASN A 92 13.40 -3.62 26.13
CA ASN A 92 14.40 -3.32 25.10
C ASN A 92 15.26 -2.11 25.53
N PRO A 93 16.05 -2.26 26.61
CA PRO A 93 16.72 -1.11 27.24
C PRO A 93 17.80 -0.51 26.33
N PHE A 94 18.43 -1.34 25.49
CA PHE A 94 19.53 -0.96 24.61
C PHE A 94 19.22 -1.27 23.15
N SER A 95 19.86 -0.57 22.21
CA SER A 95 19.72 -0.86 20.77
C SER A 95 20.27 -2.22 20.35
N TRP A 96 21.13 -2.81 21.18
CA TRP A 96 21.80 -4.07 20.92
C TRP A 96 21.12 -5.27 21.59
N GLY A 97 20.01 -5.11 22.33
CA GLY A 97 19.39 -6.28 22.95
C GLY A 97 18.04 -6.06 23.59
N ASN A 98 17.23 -7.12 23.55
CA ASN A 98 15.91 -7.18 24.14
C ASN A 98 15.71 -8.46 24.96
N ALA A 99 14.77 -8.39 25.89
CA ALA A 99 14.37 -9.46 26.77
C ALA A 99 12.84 -9.54 26.82
N GLU A 100 12.33 -10.77 26.77
CA GLU A 100 10.95 -11.11 27.02
C GLU A 100 10.90 -12.16 28.13
N PHE A 101 9.91 -12.05 29.00
CA PHE A 101 9.64 -13.08 29.99
C PHE A 101 8.14 -13.26 30.17
N GLU A 102 7.75 -14.45 30.59
CA GLU A 102 6.42 -14.78 31.06
C GLU A 102 6.52 -15.76 32.22
N LEU A 103 5.79 -15.48 33.30
CA LEU A 103 5.61 -16.37 34.43
C LEU A 103 4.11 -16.67 34.52
N ALA A 104 3.75 -17.94 34.57
CA ALA A 104 2.36 -18.36 34.67
C ALA A 104 2.17 -19.42 35.76
N ALA A 105 1.04 -19.35 36.43
CA ALA A 105 0.59 -20.34 37.41
C ALA A 105 -0.80 -20.83 37.02
N GLY A 106 -1.04 -22.13 37.16
CA GLY A 106 -2.29 -22.78 36.82
C GLY A 106 -2.79 -23.64 37.96
N GLN A 107 -4.09 -23.60 38.20
CA GLN A 107 -4.79 -24.45 39.16
C GLN A 107 -5.85 -25.29 38.44
N GLN A 108 -5.85 -26.60 38.67
CA GLN A 108 -6.91 -27.51 38.22
C GLN A 108 -7.18 -28.54 39.32
N SER A 109 -8.44 -28.71 39.72
CA SER A 109 -8.87 -29.71 40.73
C SER A 109 -8.00 -29.66 41.99
N SER A 110 -7.75 -28.45 42.50
CA SER A 110 -6.88 -28.14 43.66
C SER A 110 -5.38 -28.42 43.51
N LYS A 111 -4.91 -28.86 42.34
CA LYS A 111 -3.47 -29.01 42.04
C LYS A 111 -2.94 -27.75 41.37
N MET A 112 -1.83 -27.24 41.90
CA MET A 112 -1.10 -26.11 41.34
C MET A 112 0.04 -26.60 40.45
N ALA A 113 0.26 -25.92 39.33
CA ALA A 113 1.39 -26.15 38.44
C ALA A 113 1.86 -24.80 37.87
N LYS A 114 3.13 -24.68 37.54
CA LYS A 114 3.71 -23.42 37.02
C LYS A 114 4.33 -23.62 35.65
N ALA A 115 4.48 -22.51 34.94
CA ALA A 115 5.22 -22.43 33.72
C ALA A 115 5.98 -21.10 33.64
N TYR A 116 7.10 -21.09 32.94
CA TYR A 116 7.85 -19.89 32.66
C TYR A 116 8.46 -19.92 31.26
N LYS A 117 8.58 -18.74 30.68
CA LYS A 117 9.22 -18.50 29.39
C LYS A 117 10.17 -17.33 29.53
N ILE A 118 11.35 -17.46 28.95
CA ILE A 118 12.36 -16.39 28.88
C ILE A 118 12.87 -16.36 27.45
N SER A 119 12.99 -15.18 26.87
CA SER A 119 13.65 -14.97 25.58
C SER A 119 14.59 -13.78 25.68
N LEU A 120 15.83 -13.95 25.26
CA LEU A 120 16.87 -12.94 25.27
C LEU A 120 17.50 -12.89 23.89
N ASN A 121 17.57 -11.71 23.29
CA ASN A 121 18.27 -11.49 22.04
C ASN A 121 19.32 -10.40 22.23
N ILE A 122 20.54 -10.70 21.83
CA ILE A 122 21.69 -9.79 21.86
C ILE A 122 22.23 -9.71 20.43
N ASN A 123 22.34 -8.52 19.90
CA ASN A 123 22.92 -8.26 18.59
C ASN A 123 23.85 -7.05 18.67
N LYS A 124 25.14 -7.32 18.78
CA LYS A 124 26.23 -6.34 18.77
C LYS A 124 27.11 -6.61 17.54
N SER A 125 27.82 -5.60 17.04
CA SER A 125 28.53 -5.66 15.74
C SER A 125 29.36 -6.94 15.45
N ILE A 126 29.96 -7.55 16.48
CA ILE A 126 30.80 -8.76 16.34
C ILE A 126 30.12 -9.98 16.97
N LEU A 127 29.10 -9.80 17.82
CA LEU A 127 28.51 -10.86 18.61
C LEU A 127 26.99 -10.81 18.52
N ALA A 128 26.40 -11.90 18.02
CA ALA A 128 24.97 -12.14 18.12
C ALA A 128 24.73 -13.32 19.06
N SER A 129 23.71 -13.25 19.89
CA SER A 129 23.27 -14.35 20.74
C SER A 129 21.77 -14.34 20.88
N HIS A 130 21.19 -15.53 20.98
CA HIS A 130 19.79 -15.72 21.34
C HIS A 130 19.69 -16.81 22.39
N ILE A 131 18.74 -16.66 23.30
CA ILE A 131 18.34 -17.67 24.27
C ILE A 131 16.81 -17.65 24.32
N SER A 132 16.18 -18.81 24.19
CA SER A 132 14.75 -18.99 24.34
C SER A 132 14.51 -20.23 25.19
N LEU A 133 13.92 -20.06 26.36
CA LEU A 133 13.64 -21.10 27.32
C LEU A 133 12.14 -21.12 27.57
N THR A 134 11.53 -22.29 27.58
CA THR A 134 10.14 -22.50 27.97
C THR A 134 10.06 -23.77 28.80
N GLN A 135 9.51 -23.65 30.00
CA GLN A 135 9.29 -24.77 30.91
C GLN A 135 7.85 -24.72 31.40
N ALA A 136 7.16 -25.85 31.36
CA ALA A 136 5.83 -26.02 31.92
C ALA A 136 5.77 -27.34 32.69
N ASP A 137 5.36 -27.25 33.96
CA ASP A 137 5.27 -28.41 34.84
C ASP A 137 4.26 -29.43 34.32
N PRO A 138 4.42 -30.72 34.67
CA PRO A 138 3.36 -31.71 34.50
C PRO A 138 2.07 -31.23 35.19
N GLY A 139 0.96 -31.24 34.47
CA GLY A 139 -0.34 -30.77 35.00
C GLY A 139 -0.60 -29.27 34.86
N PHE A 140 0.34 -28.47 34.35
CA PHE A 140 0.03 -27.09 33.94
C PHE A 140 -0.97 -27.10 32.78
N SER A 141 -2.08 -26.37 32.94
CA SER A 141 -3.27 -26.43 32.07
C SER A 141 -3.33 -25.32 31.01
N GLY A 142 -2.18 -24.69 30.75
CA GLY A 142 -2.00 -23.67 29.70
C GLY A 142 -1.91 -24.26 28.29
N TYR A 143 -1.32 -23.49 27.38
CA TYR A 143 -1.10 -23.88 25.98
C TYR A 143 0.03 -24.92 25.86
N PHE A 144 1.08 -24.75 26.66
CA PHE A 144 2.11 -25.75 26.89
C PHE A 144 1.77 -26.55 28.16
N SER A 145 2.03 -27.86 28.17
CA SER A 145 1.92 -28.68 29.37
C SER A 145 3.01 -29.74 29.36
N ASN A 146 3.58 -30.11 30.51
CA ASN A 146 4.67 -31.11 30.59
C ASN A 146 5.73 -30.89 29.50
N SER A 147 6.22 -29.65 29.39
CA SER A 147 7.02 -29.18 28.26
C SER A 147 8.32 -28.57 28.75
N SER A 148 9.42 -28.93 28.10
CA SER A 148 10.73 -28.28 28.28
C SER A 148 11.31 -27.98 26.90
N TYR A 149 11.60 -26.72 26.63
CA TYR A 149 12.20 -26.26 25.39
C TYR A 149 13.32 -25.26 25.71
N LEU A 150 14.48 -25.47 25.12
CA LEU A 150 15.60 -24.54 25.17
C LEU A 150 16.16 -24.40 23.77
N SER A 151 16.35 -23.18 23.29
CA SER A 151 17.13 -22.89 22.09
C SER A 151 18.08 -21.77 22.44
N SER A 152 19.37 -22.01 22.22
CA SER A 152 20.40 -21.05 22.57
C SER A 152 21.49 -21.05 21.51
N GLY A 153 21.97 -19.88 21.17
CA GLY A 153 23.05 -19.74 20.20
C GLY A 153 23.89 -18.50 20.44
N ILE A 154 25.16 -18.62 20.11
CA ILE A 154 26.13 -17.53 20.14
C ILE A 154 26.90 -17.58 18.82
N THR A 155 26.93 -16.46 18.11
CA THR A 155 27.65 -16.28 16.85
C THR A 155 28.62 -15.11 16.96
N ALA A 156 29.90 -15.37 16.73
CA ALA A 156 30.94 -14.36 16.61
C ALA A 156 31.27 -14.11 15.11
N ASN A 157 31.06 -12.88 14.64
CA ASN A 157 31.36 -12.45 13.28
C ASN A 157 32.76 -11.81 13.22
N LEU A 158 33.76 -12.62 12.87
CA LEU A 158 35.17 -12.24 12.78
C LEU A 158 35.50 -11.66 11.40
N LYS A 159 36.02 -10.42 11.37
CA LYS A 159 36.51 -9.74 10.14
C LYS A 159 35.50 -9.73 8.97
N LYS A 160 34.19 -9.76 9.26
CA LYS A 160 33.05 -9.78 8.29
C LYS A 160 33.01 -10.97 7.30
N LYS A 161 34.06 -11.80 7.23
CA LYS A 161 34.14 -12.97 6.34
C LYS A 161 34.03 -14.31 7.06
N ILE A 162 34.37 -14.36 8.35
CA ILE A 162 34.33 -15.60 9.14
C ILE A 162 33.26 -15.43 10.21
N SER A 163 32.43 -16.44 10.39
CA SER A 163 31.52 -16.50 11.53
C SER A 163 31.67 -17.84 12.24
N VAL A 164 31.76 -17.81 13.56
CA VAL A 164 31.82 -19.01 14.40
C VAL A 164 30.55 -19.03 15.25
N SER A 165 29.79 -20.11 15.16
CA SER A 165 28.51 -20.26 15.85
C SER A 165 28.51 -21.51 16.73
N LEU A 166 28.09 -21.37 17.97
CA LEU A 166 27.80 -22.46 18.89
C LEU A 166 26.29 -22.42 19.17
N ASN A 167 25.57 -23.50 18.89
CA ASN A 167 24.15 -23.61 19.15
C ASN A 167 23.84 -24.85 19.99
N TYR A 168 22.93 -24.71 20.94
CA TYR A 168 22.43 -25.76 21.79
C TYR A 168 20.91 -25.69 21.91
N ASP A 169 20.25 -26.75 21.46
CA ASP A 169 18.80 -26.88 21.44
C ASP A 169 18.36 -28.16 22.16
N ILE A 170 17.30 -28.05 22.96
CA ILE A 170 16.55 -29.16 23.54
C ILE A 170 15.08 -28.94 23.25
N ASN A 171 14.42 -29.95 22.71
CA ASN A 171 12.98 -29.95 22.55
C ASN A 171 12.36 -31.20 23.20
N ARG A 172 11.67 -30.97 24.31
CA ARG A 172 10.76 -31.89 24.99
C ARG A 172 9.37 -31.25 25.09
N SER A 173 8.92 -30.54 24.06
CA SER A 173 7.60 -29.91 24.07
C SER A 173 6.49 -30.94 23.93
N ASN A 174 5.50 -30.87 24.80
CA ASN A 174 4.21 -31.50 24.62
C ASN A 174 3.17 -30.38 24.49
N LEU A 175 2.80 -30.07 23.26
CA LEU A 175 1.69 -29.15 23.02
C LEU A 175 0.43 -29.80 23.57
N SER A 176 -0.53 -29.01 24.10
CA SER A 176 -1.79 -29.59 24.56
C SER A 176 -2.33 -30.55 23.50
N LEU A 177 -2.76 -31.77 23.90
CA LEU A 177 -3.31 -32.81 23.01
C LEU A 177 -4.49 -32.32 22.16
N ASP A 178 -5.10 -31.22 22.60
CA ASP A 178 -6.09 -30.42 21.89
C ASP A 178 -5.56 -29.82 20.57
N THR A 179 -4.24 -29.78 20.34
CA THR A 179 -3.64 -29.33 19.07
C THR A 179 -3.57 -30.47 18.05
N ILE A 180 -3.57 -30.12 16.76
CA ILE A 180 -3.54 -31.09 15.65
C ILE A 180 -2.24 -31.93 15.64
N TYR A 181 -1.23 -31.57 16.46
CA TYR A 181 0.06 -32.23 16.51
C TYR A 181 0.06 -33.46 17.43
N SER A 182 0.73 -34.53 17.00
CA SER A 182 0.97 -35.71 17.84
C SER A 182 2.19 -35.53 18.75
N ASN A 183 2.56 -36.55 19.52
CA ASN A 183 3.75 -36.56 20.39
C ASN A 183 5.02 -36.33 19.54
N ALA A 184 5.49 -35.08 19.46
CA ALA A 184 6.75 -34.75 18.83
C ALA A 184 7.90 -35.56 19.48
N PRO A 185 8.94 -35.98 18.74
CA PRO A 185 10.07 -36.66 19.35
C PRO A 185 10.81 -35.75 20.33
N TYR A 186 11.41 -36.34 21.35
CA TYR A 186 12.40 -35.62 22.14
C TYR A 186 13.66 -35.43 21.28
N SER A 187 14.22 -34.23 21.27
CA SER A 187 15.46 -33.95 20.57
C SER A 187 16.41 -33.09 21.37
N LYS A 188 17.70 -33.34 21.19
CA LYS A 188 18.80 -32.54 21.74
C LYS A 188 19.86 -32.36 20.66
N ASN A 189 20.30 -31.14 20.43
CA ASN A 189 21.26 -30.79 19.39
C ASN A 189 22.31 -29.84 19.97
N LEU A 190 23.59 -30.16 19.79
CA LEU A 190 24.71 -29.27 20.05
C LEU A 190 25.51 -29.19 18.76
N ASN A 191 25.75 -27.99 18.25
CA ASN A 191 26.59 -27.81 17.08
C ASN A 191 27.54 -26.64 17.23
N LEU A 192 28.76 -26.84 16.75
CA LEU A 192 29.78 -25.81 16.57
C LEU A 192 30.08 -25.72 15.08
N MET A 193 29.88 -24.55 14.49
CA MET A 193 30.03 -24.33 13.05
C MET A 193 30.86 -23.10 12.77
N THR A 194 31.83 -23.23 11.87
CA THR A 194 32.59 -22.12 11.30
C THR A 194 32.16 -21.94 9.85
N ASN A 195 31.73 -20.73 9.49
CA ASN A 195 31.33 -20.37 8.15
C ASN A 195 32.28 -19.30 7.58
N TYR A 196 32.84 -19.57 6.41
CA TYR A 196 33.71 -18.68 5.65
C TYR A 196 32.98 -18.18 4.40
N ARG A 197 32.68 -16.88 4.39
CA ARG A 197 32.10 -16.17 3.27
C ARG A 197 33.19 -15.77 2.28
N MET A 198 33.32 -16.55 1.21
CA MET A 198 34.28 -16.28 0.12
C MET A 198 33.93 -14.98 -0.59
N ASN A 199 32.65 -14.78 -0.93
CA ASN A 199 32.12 -13.54 -1.50
C ASN A 199 30.62 -13.38 -1.16
N SER A 200 29.92 -12.44 -1.79
CA SER A 200 28.50 -12.21 -1.52
C SER A 200 27.60 -13.42 -1.84
N ASN A 201 28.03 -14.30 -2.74
CA ASN A 201 27.27 -15.38 -3.34
C ASN A 201 27.73 -16.79 -2.91
N ASN A 202 28.94 -16.91 -2.36
CA ASN A 202 29.60 -18.19 -2.09
C ASN A 202 30.09 -18.25 -0.64
N SER A 203 29.79 -19.36 0.04
CA SER A 203 30.27 -19.63 1.38
C SER A 203 30.50 -21.12 1.61
N VAL A 204 31.54 -21.43 2.39
CA VAL A 204 31.84 -22.78 2.85
C VAL A 204 31.70 -22.83 4.36
N SER A 205 31.07 -23.87 4.88
CA SER A 205 30.98 -24.09 6.32
C SER A 205 31.51 -25.46 6.70
N ILE A 206 32.13 -25.52 7.87
CA ILE A 206 32.57 -26.75 8.53
C ILE A 206 31.96 -26.74 9.92
N GLY A 207 31.35 -27.84 10.32
CA GLY A 207 30.79 -27.94 11.66
C GLY A 207 30.85 -29.35 12.23
N VAL A 208 30.77 -29.41 13.56
CA VAL A 208 30.63 -30.64 14.34
C VAL A 208 29.30 -30.62 15.07
N TYR A 209 28.63 -31.76 15.10
CA TYR A 209 27.26 -31.91 15.55
C TYR A 209 27.17 -33.10 16.51
N MET A 210 26.46 -32.90 17.62
CA MET A 210 25.99 -33.95 18.50
C MET A 210 24.48 -33.87 18.56
N THR A 211 23.79 -34.88 18.03
CA THR A 211 22.32 -34.95 18.04
C THR A 211 21.84 -36.17 18.80
N SER A 212 20.73 -36.03 19.52
CA SER A 212 20.01 -37.13 20.13
C SER A 212 18.53 -36.99 19.79
N THR A 213 17.88 -38.10 19.47
CA THR A 213 16.47 -38.11 19.10
C THR A 213 15.82 -39.38 19.62
N GLU A 214 14.69 -39.21 20.32
CA GLU A 214 13.94 -40.29 20.96
C GLU A 214 12.46 -40.19 20.57
N ASP A 215 11.90 -41.30 20.12
CA ASP A 215 10.48 -41.45 19.85
C ASP A 215 9.71 -41.72 21.13
N ARG A 216 8.71 -40.86 21.40
CA ARG A 216 7.89 -40.86 22.62
C ARG A 216 6.53 -41.54 22.44
N ALA A 217 6.32 -42.28 21.35
CA ALA A 217 5.15 -43.13 21.18
C ALA A 217 5.19 -44.36 22.11
N SER A 218 4.03 -44.98 22.35
CA SER A 218 3.91 -46.19 23.19
C SER A 218 4.80 -47.34 22.72
N LYS A 219 5.00 -47.44 21.40
CA LYS A 219 6.02 -48.29 20.78
C LYS A 219 7.05 -47.39 20.10
N SER A 220 8.18 -47.16 20.78
CA SER A 220 9.27 -46.32 20.26
C SER A 220 9.88 -46.95 18.99
N LEU A 221 9.91 -46.18 17.89
CA LEU A 221 10.48 -46.61 16.60
C LEU A 221 11.94 -46.20 16.41
N PHE A 222 12.40 -45.18 17.14
CA PHE A 222 13.81 -44.75 17.13
C PHE A 222 14.23 -44.16 18.48
N ASN A 223 15.46 -44.47 18.89
CA ASN A 223 16.16 -43.78 19.95
C ASN A 223 17.65 -43.82 19.61
N TYR A 224 18.24 -42.70 19.22
CA TYR A 224 19.63 -42.69 18.80
C TYR A 224 20.38 -41.41 19.21
N LYS A 225 21.70 -41.54 19.27
CA LYS A 225 22.65 -40.44 19.47
C LYS A 225 23.68 -40.44 18.34
N LYS A 226 23.86 -39.31 17.66
CA LYS A 226 24.80 -39.14 16.54
C LYS A 226 25.87 -38.11 16.87
N TYR A 227 27.07 -38.37 16.40
CA TYR A 227 28.21 -37.45 16.43
C TYR A 227 28.78 -37.37 15.03
N ASN A 228 28.76 -36.21 14.40
CA ASN A 228 29.19 -36.09 13.01
C ASN A 228 29.88 -34.75 12.72
N GLY A 229 30.83 -34.81 11.78
CA GLY A 229 31.34 -33.64 11.09
C GLY A 229 30.51 -33.38 9.82
N ARG A 230 30.35 -32.12 9.45
CA ARG A 230 29.72 -31.70 8.19
C ARG A 230 30.59 -30.66 7.50
N ILE A 231 30.75 -30.82 6.19
CA ILE A 231 31.26 -29.79 5.30
C ILE A 231 30.13 -29.40 4.35
N SER A 232 29.89 -28.11 4.15
CA SER A 232 28.87 -27.61 3.22
C SER A 232 29.40 -26.49 2.34
N LEU A 233 28.96 -26.46 1.09
CA LEU A 233 29.16 -25.36 0.15
C LEU A 233 27.79 -24.83 -0.27
N GLN A 234 27.60 -23.52 -0.06
CA GLN A 234 26.48 -22.77 -0.61
C GLN A 234 27.01 -21.82 -1.66
N SER A 235 26.41 -21.84 -2.85
CA SER A 235 26.86 -21.03 -3.96
C SER A 235 25.68 -20.56 -4.81
N ARG A 236 25.75 -19.30 -5.22
CA ARG A 236 24.86 -18.70 -6.22
C ARG A 236 25.68 -18.31 -7.44
N TYR A 237 25.34 -18.92 -8.58
CA TYR A 237 25.93 -18.59 -9.87
C TYR A 237 24.84 -18.28 -10.90
N LYS A 238 24.75 -17.01 -11.31
CA LYS A 238 23.73 -16.50 -12.23
C LYS A 238 22.32 -16.86 -11.75
N LYS A 239 21.62 -17.72 -12.50
CA LYS A 239 20.25 -18.18 -12.23
C LYS A 239 20.18 -19.45 -11.36
N ILE A 240 21.33 -19.99 -10.95
CA ILE A 240 21.45 -21.23 -10.20
C ILE A 240 21.84 -20.91 -8.77
N ASP A 241 21.04 -21.37 -7.81
CA ASP A 241 21.45 -21.51 -6.42
C ASP A 241 21.69 -23.00 -6.16
N PHE A 242 22.81 -23.37 -5.55
CA PHE A 242 23.00 -24.74 -5.10
C PHE A 242 23.61 -24.79 -3.69
N ASN A 243 23.23 -25.83 -2.96
CA ASN A 243 23.74 -26.15 -1.65
C ASN A 243 24.07 -27.64 -1.61
N VAL A 244 25.32 -27.95 -1.33
CA VAL A 244 25.81 -29.31 -1.18
C VAL A 244 26.42 -29.47 0.20
N TYR A 245 26.14 -30.59 0.87
CA TYR A 245 26.85 -30.95 2.09
C TYR A 245 27.10 -32.45 2.17
N ALA A 246 28.18 -32.79 2.89
CA ALA A 246 28.53 -34.14 3.24
C ALA A 246 28.75 -34.23 4.74
N GLU A 247 28.26 -35.31 5.34
CA GLU A 247 28.43 -35.63 6.75
C GLU A 247 29.03 -37.02 6.92
N LEU A 248 29.94 -37.13 7.87
CA LEU A 248 30.54 -38.38 8.30
C LEU A 248 30.53 -38.41 9.82
N GLY A 249 30.14 -39.54 10.40
CA GLY A 249 30.00 -39.62 11.84
C GLY A 249 29.72 -41.01 12.35
N LYS A 250 29.40 -41.06 13.64
CA LYS A 250 29.03 -42.27 14.36
C LYS A 250 27.65 -42.13 14.98
N THR A 251 26.89 -43.21 15.01
CA THR A 251 25.56 -43.28 15.62
C THR A 251 25.51 -44.41 16.64
N ILE A 252 24.80 -44.17 17.73
CA ILE A 252 24.50 -45.16 18.77
C ILE A 252 23.00 -45.38 18.73
N ASN A 253 22.54 -46.63 18.64
CA ASN A 253 21.14 -46.99 18.78
C ASN A 253 20.86 -47.46 20.22
N LEU A 254 19.81 -46.92 20.82
CA LEU A 254 19.39 -47.16 22.20
C LEU A 254 18.07 -47.97 22.29
N LEU A 255 17.61 -48.59 21.19
CA LEU A 255 16.40 -49.45 21.14
C LEU A 255 16.68 -50.97 21.04
N GLY A 256 17.93 -51.41 20.86
CA GLY A 256 18.26 -52.81 20.58
C GLY A 256 18.73 -53.62 21.80
N THR A 257 18.65 -54.96 21.73
CA THR A 257 19.08 -55.91 22.79
C THR A 257 20.59 -55.97 23.04
N LYS A 258 21.41 -55.43 22.12
CA LYS A 258 22.81 -55.06 22.37
C LYS A 258 22.86 -53.53 22.47
N ASP A 259 22.70 -53.02 23.69
CA ASP A 259 22.81 -51.59 23.95
C ASP A 259 24.16 -51.05 23.46
N GLY A 260 24.14 -49.93 22.72
CA GLY A 260 25.30 -49.04 22.67
C GLY A 260 26.36 -49.32 21.61
N GLU A 261 26.17 -50.24 20.64
CA GLU A 261 27.15 -50.41 19.56
C GLU A 261 27.24 -49.13 18.70
N LEU A 262 28.47 -48.62 18.58
CA LEU A 262 28.78 -47.39 17.86
C LEU A 262 29.02 -47.70 16.39
N THR A 263 28.09 -47.33 15.51
CA THR A 263 28.16 -47.63 14.08
C THR A 263 28.46 -46.40 13.24
N ASN A 264 29.07 -46.60 12.07
CA ASN A 264 29.35 -45.50 11.13
C ASN A 264 28.08 -45.03 10.42
N PHE A 265 27.99 -43.72 10.20
CA PHE A 265 26.93 -43.05 9.45
C PHE A 265 27.55 -42.06 8.45
N TYR A 266 26.98 -42.02 7.26
CA TYR A 266 27.34 -41.06 6.21
C TYR A 266 26.08 -40.49 5.57
N ASN A 267 26.13 -39.20 5.24
CA ASN A 267 25.02 -38.47 4.63
C ASN A 267 25.54 -37.49 3.59
N GLY A 268 24.95 -37.51 2.40
CA GLY A 268 25.22 -36.56 1.33
C GLY A 268 23.93 -35.88 0.90
N ASN A 269 23.97 -34.57 0.69
CA ASN A 269 22.84 -33.82 0.16
C ASN A 269 23.29 -32.87 -0.94
N LEU A 270 22.52 -32.84 -2.02
CA LEU A 270 22.60 -31.84 -3.07
C LEU A 270 21.22 -31.23 -3.24
N SER A 271 21.14 -29.91 -3.19
CA SER A 271 19.93 -29.15 -3.51
C SER A 271 20.28 -28.08 -4.53
N LEU A 272 19.44 -27.92 -5.55
CA LEU A 272 19.62 -27.00 -6.65
C LEU A 272 18.31 -26.26 -6.92
N LYS A 273 18.40 -24.96 -7.15
CA LYS A 273 17.30 -24.13 -7.62
C LYS A 273 17.72 -23.39 -8.88
N TYR A 274 16.91 -23.48 -9.92
CA TYR A 274 17.06 -22.73 -11.17
C TYR A 274 15.94 -21.71 -11.31
N SER A 275 16.31 -20.43 -11.42
CA SER A 275 15.38 -19.31 -11.63
C SER A 275 15.33 -18.95 -13.11
N PHE A 276 14.34 -19.49 -13.85
CA PHE A 276 14.17 -19.21 -15.29
C PHE A 276 14.04 -17.70 -15.55
N ASN A 277 13.24 -17.03 -14.73
CA ASN A 277 13.05 -15.58 -14.69
C ASN A 277 12.57 -15.15 -13.28
N LYS A 278 12.14 -13.90 -13.10
CA LYS A 278 11.66 -13.38 -11.80
C LYS A 278 10.34 -14.01 -11.33
N THR A 279 9.63 -14.71 -12.21
CA THR A 279 8.28 -15.26 -11.97
C THR A 279 8.22 -16.79 -11.97
N VAL A 280 9.26 -17.48 -12.47
CA VAL A 280 9.28 -18.94 -12.62
C VAL A 280 10.61 -19.49 -12.12
N SER A 281 10.53 -20.44 -11.20
CA SER A 281 11.69 -21.18 -10.69
C SER A 281 11.35 -22.64 -10.42
N ALA A 282 12.32 -23.52 -10.64
CA ALA A 282 12.24 -24.91 -10.22
C ALA A 282 13.37 -25.20 -9.23
N SER A 283 13.14 -26.13 -8.31
CA SER A 283 14.20 -26.66 -7.47
C SER A 283 14.11 -28.17 -7.35
N GLY A 284 15.23 -28.80 -7.03
CA GLY A 284 15.35 -30.24 -6.85
C GLY A 284 16.34 -30.54 -5.74
N PHE A 285 16.19 -31.70 -5.11
CA PHE A 285 17.16 -32.19 -4.16
C PHE A 285 17.32 -33.71 -4.27
N ILE A 286 18.52 -34.17 -3.89
CA ILE A 286 18.86 -35.57 -3.66
C ILE A 286 19.58 -35.65 -2.32
N ASN A 287 19.20 -36.63 -1.51
CA ASN A 287 19.81 -36.93 -0.23
C ASN A 287 20.06 -38.42 -0.12
N TYR A 288 21.31 -38.78 0.14
CA TYR A 288 21.74 -40.15 0.37
C TYR A 288 22.15 -40.31 1.82
N GLN A 289 21.60 -41.31 2.49
CA GLN A 289 21.99 -41.69 3.85
C GLN A 289 22.39 -43.15 3.86
N GLY A 290 23.50 -43.48 4.50
CA GLY A 290 23.80 -44.88 4.77
C GLY A 290 24.66 -45.09 5.99
N GLY A 291 25.00 -46.35 6.21
CA GLY A 291 25.60 -46.86 7.43
C GLY A 291 24.64 -47.78 8.19
N GLN A 292 25.13 -48.41 9.25
CA GLN A 292 24.35 -49.38 10.03
C GLN A 292 23.45 -48.65 11.04
N GLN A 293 22.20 -48.39 10.68
CA GLN A 293 21.17 -47.92 11.60
C GLN A 293 20.35 -49.14 12.04
N TYR A 294 20.80 -49.83 13.10
CA TYR A 294 20.13 -51.02 13.65
C TYR A 294 18.59 -50.81 13.77
N LEU A 295 17.79 -51.85 13.52
CA LEU A 295 16.31 -51.90 13.52
C LEU A 295 15.57 -51.19 12.36
N ILE A 296 16.25 -50.35 11.57
CA ILE A 296 15.68 -49.78 10.36
C ILE A 296 16.18 -50.62 9.16
N THR A 297 15.31 -51.44 8.57
CA THR A 297 15.68 -52.27 7.40
C THR A 297 16.15 -51.39 6.23
N GLY A 298 17.34 -51.69 5.70
CA GLY A 298 17.96 -51.03 4.54
C GLY A 298 19.20 -50.19 4.91
N TYR A 299 20.39 -50.67 4.52
CA TYR A 299 21.69 -50.02 4.78
C TYR A 299 21.89 -48.67 4.08
N GLN A 300 20.98 -48.29 3.18
CA GLN A 300 21.08 -47.16 2.27
C GLN A 300 19.69 -46.59 1.99
N ARG A 301 19.55 -45.27 2.10
CA ARG A 301 18.31 -44.53 1.86
C ARG A 301 18.56 -43.39 0.89
N PHE A 302 17.68 -43.26 -0.08
CA PHE A 302 17.68 -42.18 -1.05
C PHE A 302 16.37 -41.40 -0.95
N TYR A 303 16.49 -40.11 -0.60
CA TYR A 303 15.40 -39.16 -0.65
C TYR A 303 15.63 -38.20 -1.81
N TYR A 304 14.60 -37.97 -2.61
CA TYR A 304 14.67 -37.04 -3.72
C TYR A 304 13.31 -36.40 -3.94
N GLY A 305 13.34 -35.24 -4.56
CA GLY A 305 12.15 -34.47 -4.83
C GLY A 305 12.44 -33.21 -5.61
N GLY A 306 11.38 -32.53 -5.98
CA GLY A 306 11.46 -31.28 -6.72
C GLY A 306 10.24 -30.43 -6.51
N SER A 307 10.39 -29.15 -6.82
CA SER A 307 9.30 -28.18 -6.78
C SER A 307 9.37 -27.27 -8.01
N LEU A 308 8.21 -26.77 -8.40
CA LEU A 308 8.04 -25.77 -9.44
C LEU A 308 7.14 -24.67 -8.89
N GLN A 309 7.60 -23.43 -8.98
CA GLN A 309 6.80 -22.24 -8.69
C GLN A 309 6.75 -21.37 -9.92
N ALA A 310 5.54 -21.04 -10.38
CA ALA A 310 5.32 -20.17 -11.54
C ALA A 310 4.20 -19.16 -11.25
N SER A 311 4.48 -17.87 -11.47
CA SER A 311 3.53 -16.75 -11.31
C SER A 311 3.42 -15.97 -12.62
N LEU A 312 2.61 -16.46 -13.56
CA LEU A 312 2.54 -15.93 -14.93
C LEU A 312 1.54 -14.78 -15.02
N LYS A 313 2.02 -13.59 -15.41
CA LYS A 313 1.22 -12.37 -15.70
C LYS A 313 0.20 -12.00 -14.61
N LYS A 314 0.44 -12.40 -13.35
CA LYS A 314 -0.49 -12.26 -12.21
C LYS A 314 -1.86 -12.94 -12.39
N LYS A 315 -2.06 -13.71 -13.47
CA LYS A 315 -3.31 -14.44 -13.76
C LYS A 315 -3.20 -15.92 -13.43
N THR A 316 -2.00 -16.47 -13.52
CA THR A 316 -1.77 -17.89 -13.28
C THR A 316 -0.73 -18.06 -12.18
N TYR A 317 -1.06 -18.81 -11.15
CA TYR A 317 -0.13 -19.25 -10.13
C TYR A 317 -0.12 -20.78 -10.09
N ILE A 318 1.07 -21.37 -10.15
CA ILE A 318 1.28 -22.81 -10.06
C ILE A 318 2.34 -23.04 -8.97
N SER A 319 1.99 -23.83 -7.96
CA SER A 319 2.93 -24.43 -7.03
C SER A 319 2.81 -25.94 -7.13
N PHE A 320 3.89 -26.61 -7.49
CA PHE A 320 3.98 -28.05 -7.49
C PHE A 320 5.16 -28.47 -6.62
N ASP A 321 4.94 -29.47 -5.77
CA ASP A 321 5.95 -30.03 -4.88
C ASP A 321 5.80 -31.55 -4.90
N TYR A 322 6.93 -32.24 -5.05
CA TYR A 322 7.00 -33.70 -5.01
C TYR A 322 8.20 -34.17 -4.19
N ARG A 323 8.00 -35.23 -3.42
CA ARG A 323 9.04 -35.93 -2.69
C ARG A 323 8.70 -37.42 -2.61
N ASN A 324 9.72 -38.27 -2.78
CA ASN A 324 9.51 -39.72 -2.76
C ASN A 324 9.17 -40.26 -1.36
N ASN A 325 9.81 -39.76 -0.30
CA ASN A 325 9.60 -40.21 1.08
C ASN A 325 10.23 -39.24 2.11
N TYR A 326 10.05 -39.52 3.40
CA TYR A 326 10.55 -38.74 4.52
C TYR A 326 11.38 -39.57 5.50
N GLU A 327 12.16 -38.91 6.34
CA GLU A 327 12.88 -39.59 7.43
C GLU A 327 11.91 -40.19 8.44
N LEU A 328 12.34 -41.30 9.08
CA LEU A 328 11.50 -42.01 10.07
C LEU A 328 11.11 -41.07 11.22
N LYS A 329 12.02 -40.20 11.65
CA LYS A 329 11.78 -39.21 12.72
C LYS A 329 10.66 -38.22 12.45
N GLU A 330 10.21 -38.10 11.20
CA GLU A 330 9.14 -37.18 10.79
C GLU A 330 7.76 -37.83 10.80
N TYR A 331 7.63 -39.09 11.21
CA TYR A 331 6.36 -39.80 11.14
C TYR A 331 5.27 -39.24 12.06
N TYR A 332 5.63 -38.46 13.09
CA TYR A 332 4.71 -37.80 14.01
C TYR A 332 3.87 -36.67 13.37
N ARG A 333 4.20 -36.25 12.13
CA ARG A 333 3.47 -35.22 11.38
C ARG A 333 2.92 -35.75 10.07
N ASP A 334 1.91 -35.06 9.55
CA ASP A 334 1.44 -35.28 8.18
C ASP A 334 2.56 -34.84 7.22
N ARG A 335 2.78 -35.66 6.20
CA ARG A 335 3.93 -35.54 5.29
C ARG A 335 3.45 -35.56 3.84
N SER A 336 3.49 -34.42 3.17
CA SER A 336 3.06 -34.29 1.78
C SER A 336 4.07 -34.92 0.82
N LEU A 337 3.68 -35.98 0.11
CA LEU A 337 4.48 -36.59 -0.96
C LEU A 337 4.28 -35.85 -2.29
N LEU A 338 3.08 -35.31 -2.50
CA LEU A 338 2.74 -34.49 -3.66
C LEU A 338 1.79 -33.37 -3.22
N SER A 339 2.08 -32.15 -3.66
CA SER A 339 1.18 -31.00 -3.51
C SER A 339 1.14 -30.26 -4.84
N LEU A 340 -0.07 -30.00 -5.35
CA LEU A 340 -0.31 -29.14 -6.51
C LEU A 340 -1.33 -28.07 -6.13
N GLN A 341 -0.97 -26.82 -6.35
CA GLN A 341 -1.86 -25.67 -6.27
C GLN A 341 -1.83 -24.95 -7.60
N LEU A 342 -3.00 -24.81 -8.22
CA LEU A 342 -3.19 -24.05 -9.44
C LEU A 342 -4.26 -22.99 -9.16
N HIS A 343 -3.92 -21.73 -9.39
CA HIS A 343 -4.86 -20.63 -9.45
C HIS A 343 -4.81 -20.03 -10.86
N GLN A 344 -5.98 -19.87 -11.49
CA GLN A 344 -6.10 -19.34 -12.83
C GLN A 344 -7.25 -18.33 -12.91
N GLN A 345 -6.92 -17.09 -13.29
CA GLN A 345 -7.88 -16.07 -13.70
C GLN A 345 -8.05 -16.15 -15.23
N PHE A 346 -9.15 -16.73 -15.70
CA PHE A 346 -9.43 -16.86 -17.15
C PHE A 346 -9.90 -15.52 -17.74
N PHE A 347 -10.81 -14.87 -17.03
CA PHE A 347 -11.39 -13.56 -17.37
C PHE A 347 -11.32 -12.64 -16.14
N THR A 348 -11.52 -11.34 -16.30
CA THR A 348 -11.38 -10.34 -15.21
C THR A 348 -12.16 -10.68 -13.94
N ASN A 349 -13.29 -11.38 -14.07
CA ASN A 349 -14.18 -11.71 -12.96
C ASN A 349 -14.25 -13.21 -12.64
N HIS A 350 -13.47 -14.06 -13.31
CA HIS A 350 -13.57 -15.51 -13.22
C HIS A 350 -12.25 -16.09 -12.75
N GLU A 351 -12.28 -16.69 -11.56
CA GLU A 351 -11.13 -17.33 -10.94
C GLU A 351 -11.42 -18.81 -10.70
N PHE A 352 -10.41 -19.64 -10.96
CA PHE A 352 -10.45 -21.08 -10.73
C PHE A 352 -9.26 -21.49 -9.88
N ASP A 353 -9.52 -22.25 -8.82
CA ASP A 353 -8.51 -22.82 -7.95
C ASP A 353 -8.63 -24.34 -7.91
N LEU A 354 -7.51 -25.03 -8.07
CA LEU A 354 -7.37 -26.47 -7.89
C LEU A 354 -6.27 -26.73 -6.85
N GLY A 355 -6.59 -27.49 -5.82
CA GLY A 355 -5.66 -27.99 -4.82
C GLY A 355 -5.67 -29.51 -4.80
N ILE A 356 -4.51 -30.16 -4.97
CA ILE A 356 -4.35 -31.60 -4.84
C ILE A 356 -3.23 -31.86 -3.83
N ASN A 357 -3.50 -32.69 -2.83
CA ASN A 357 -2.52 -33.08 -1.82
C ASN A 357 -2.54 -34.61 -1.66
N TYR A 358 -1.36 -35.23 -1.73
CA TYR A 358 -1.16 -36.64 -1.43
C TYR A 358 -0.24 -36.77 -0.22
N ASN A 359 -0.81 -37.13 0.92
CA ASN A 359 -0.16 -37.06 2.22
C ASN A 359 0.05 -38.46 2.82
N LEU A 360 1.20 -38.68 3.46
CA LEU A 360 1.36 -39.74 4.46
C LEU A 360 0.81 -39.23 5.80
N VAL A 361 -0.16 -39.96 6.35
CA VAL A 361 -0.83 -39.60 7.59
C VAL A 361 0.15 -39.69 8.77
N LYS A 362 0.06 -38.74 9.70
CA LYS A 362 0.82 -38.75 10.96
C LYS A 362 0.62 -40.07 11.73
N ASN A 363 1.64 -40.49 12.47
CA ASN A 363 1.71 -41.75 13.22
C ASN A 363 1.47 -43.01 12.38
N SER A 364 1.60 -42.93 11.06
CA SER A 364 1.54 -44.08 10.17
C SER A 364 2.76 -44.12 9.26
N LEU A 365 3.31 -45.29 8.98
CA LEU A 365 4.42 -45.40 8.03
C LEU A 365 3.94 -45.43 6.57
N ASN A 366 2.76 -45.99 6.32
CA ASN A 366 2.31 -46.33 4.97
C ASN A 366 0.88 -45.86 4.62
N LYS A 367 0.11 -45.31 5.58
CA LYS A 367 -1.24 -44.81 5.28
C LYS A 367 -1.14 -43.52 4.47
N LYS A 368 -1.72 -43.55 3.26
CA LYS A 368 -1.72 -42.44 2.32
C LYS A 368 -3.13 -41.90 2.16
N GLU A 369 -3.26 -40.59 2.00
CA GLU A 369 -4.51 -39.89 1.80
C GLU A 369 -4.39 -38.93 0.61
N LEU A 370 -5.40 -38.93 -0.26
CA LEU A 370 -5.51 -38.01 -1.38
C LEU A 370 -6.64 -37.02 -1.09
N SER A 371 -6.32 -35.73 -1.08
CA SER A 371 -7.29 -34.65 -0.92
C SER A 371 -7.32 -33.82 -2.20
N ILE A 372 -8.49 -33.63 -2.79
CA ILE A 372 -8.70 -32.81 -3.98
C ILE A 372 -9.72 -31.72 -3.64
N GLN A 373 -9.40 -30.47 -3.95
CA GLN A 373 -10.24 -29.30 -3.78
C GLN A 373 -10.34 -28.55 -5.10
N VAL A 374 -11.56 -28.23 -5.51
CA VAL A 374 -11.85 -27.38 -6.67
C VAL A 374 -12.71 -26.21 -6.18
N ARG A 375 -12.35 -24.99 -6.58
CA ARG A 375 -13.13 -23.79 -6.29
C ARG A 375 -13.23 -22.93 -7.54
N TYR A 376 -14.43 -22.42 -7.78
CA TYR A 376 -14.70 -21.43 -8.81
C TYR A 376 -15.31 -20.19 -8.15
N THR A 377 -14.74 -19.03 -8.45
CA THR A 377 -15.17 -17.75 -7.92
C THR A 377 -15.58 -16.84 -9.08
N TYR A 378 -16.79 -16.27 -8.98
CA TYR A 378 -17.30 -15.27 -9.90
C TYR A 378 -17.56 -13.95 -9.16
N THR A 379 -16.85 -12.89 -9.57
CA THR A 379 -16.96 -11.57 -8.93
C THR A 379 -17.95 -10.69 -9.69
N ILE A 380 -19.06 -10.33 -9.05
CA ILE A 380 -20.08 -9.44 -9.64
C ILE A 380 -19.81 -7.99 -9.20
N ASN A 381 -19.38 -7.15 -10.14
CA ASN A 381 -19.09 -5.74 -9.88
C ASN A 381 -20.37 -4.89 -9.98
N ILE A 382 -21.32 -5.06 -9.06
CA ILE A 382 -22.57 -4.29 -9.04
C ILE A 382 -22.30 -2.91 -8.41
N PRO A 383 -22.47 -1.80 -9.15
CA PRO A 383 -22.41 -0.47 -8.55
C PRO A 383 -23.65 -0.24 -7.66
N LEU A 384 -23.46 -0.18 -6.34
CA LEU A 384 -24.57 -0.09 -5.38
C LEU A 384 -25.20 1.31 -5.27
N SER A 385 -24.48 2.38 -5.65
CA SER A 385 -25.05 3.74 -5.81
C SER A 385 -24.05 4.71 -6.47
N LYS A 386 -24.57 5.75 -7.13
CA LYS A 386 -23.77 6.93 -7.54
C LYS A 386 -23.51 7.80 -6.32
N LYS A 387 -22.27 8.29 -6.15
CA LYS A 387 -21.90 9.22 -5.08
C LYS A 387 -22.72 10.52 -5.21
N LYS A 388 -23.62 10.78 -4.25
CA LYS A 388 -24.52 11.94 -4.27
C LYS A 388 -23.84 13.28 -3.97
N ASN A 389 -22.59 13.27 -3.50
CA ASN A 389 -21.86 14.47 -3.12
C ASN A 389 -20.96 15.03 -4.24
N VAL A 390 -21.00 14.42 -5.44
CA VAL A 390 -20.23 14.85 -6.61
C VAL A 390 -21.09 14.81 -7.86
N GLY A 391 -20.77 15.67 -8.83
CA GLY A 391 -21.29 15.66 -10.20
C GLY A 391 -20.15 15.86 -11.20
N SER A 392 -20.50 16.07 -12.47
CA SER A 392 -19.54 16.40 -13.53
C SER A 392 -19.96 17.67 -14.27
N LEU A 393 -18.99 18.35 -14.90
CA LEU A 393 -19.20 19.45 -15.83
C LEU A 393 -18.59 19.06 -17.16
N LYS A 394 -19.40 19.04 -18.21
CA LYS A 394 -18.93 18.92 -19.59
C LYS A 394 -19.16 20.25 -20.28
N GLY A 395 -18.16 20.75 -20.99
CA GLY A 395 -18.28 22.00 -21.71
C GLY A 395 -17.80 21.92 -23.15
N THR A 396 -18.37 22.77 -23.98
CA THR A 396 -18.06 22.85 -25.41
C THR A 396 -17.81 24.29 -25.81
N VAL A 397 -16.69 24.53 -26.49
CA VAL A 397 -16.38 25.81 -27.14
C VAL A 397 -16.82 25.72 -28.60
N ILE A 398 -17.76 26.59 -28.99
CA ILE A 398 -18.30 26.64 -30.35
C ILE A 398 -17.51 27.69 -31.14
N SER A 399 -16.84 27.27 -32.22
CA SER A 399 -16.14 28.21 -33.12
C SER A 399 -17.13 28.98 -33.98
N MET A 400 -17.10 30.31 -33.88
CA MET A 400 -17.83 31.26 -34.72
C MET A 400 -16.84 32.07 -35.57
N GLY A 401 -16.07 31.37 -36.42
CA GLY A 401 -15.07 31.96 -37.32
C GLY A 401 -13.62 31.92 -36.83
N MET A 402 -13.33 31.04 -35.87
CA MET A 402 -11.98 30.81 -35.35
C MET A 402 -11.35 29.54 -35.95
N ASP A 403 -10.08 29.63 -36.31
CA ASP A 403 -9.33 28.53 -36.95
C ASP A 403 -8.89 27.46 -35.93
N GLN A 404 -8.78 27.82 -34.63
CA GLN A 404 -8.36 26.92 -33.56
C GLN A 404 -9.21 27.12 -32.30
N ILE A 405 -9.79 26.02 -31.82
CA ILE A 405 -10.51 25.93 -30.53
C ILE A 405 -9.91 24.86 -29.60
N GLU A 406 -8.78 24.26 -29.99
CA GLU A 406 -8.00 23.32 -29.19
C GLU A 406 -7.04 24.09 -28.27
N GLY A 407 -6.88 23.63 -27.03
CA GLY A 407 -5.90 24.17 -26.09
C GLY A 407 -6.40 25.28 -25.16
N ILE A 408 -7.67 25.67 -25.27
CA ILE A 408 -8.29 26.72 -24.43
C ILE A 408 -8.40 26.21 -23.00
N MET A 409 -7.93 27.00 -22.04
CA MET A 409 -7.86 26.59 -20.65
C MET A 409 -9.04 27.12 -19.85
N PHE A 410 -9.73 26.23 -19.15
CA PHE A 410 -10.79 26.55 -18.20
C PHE A 410 -10.33 26.24 -16.78
N ASN A 411 -10.55 27.17 -15.85
CA ASN A 411 -10.28 26.97 -14.43
C ASN A 411 -11.58 27.02 -13.62
N LEU A 412 -11.84 25.94 -12.88
CA LEU A 412 -12.98 25.79 -12.00
C LEU A 412 -12.46 25.49 -10.58
N ASN A 413 -12.40 26.53 -9.74
CA ASN A 413 -11.98 26.42 -8.33
C ASN A 413 -10.61 25.73 -8.14
N GLY A 414 -9.64 26.08 -8.99
CA GLY A 414 -8.27 25.55 -8.96
C GLY A 414 -8.06 24.28 -9.79
N ASN A 415 -9.11 23.67 -10.32
CA ASN A 415 -8.98 22.58 -11.29
C ASN A 415 -8.92 23.15 -12.71
N ILE A 416 -8.05 22.58 -13.54
CA ILE A 416 -7.86 23.01 -14.93
C ILE A 416 -8.39 21.94 -15.88
N ALA A 417 -9.17 22.36 -16.87
CA ALA A 417 -9.54 21.55 -18.04
C ALA A 417 -9.10 22.27 -19.31
N ILE A 418 -8.70 21.51 -20.33
CA ILE A 418 -8.22 22.06 -21.60
C ILE A 418 -9.09 21.48 -22.71
N THR A 419 -9.47 22.31 -23.68
CA THR A 419 -10.28 21.86 -24.82
C THR A 419 -9.50 20.96 -25.77
N ASP A 420 -10.17 19.92 -26.26
CA ASP A 420 -9.66 19.06 -27.32
C ASP A 420 -9.84 19.69 -28.72
N LYS A 421 -9.50 18.93 -29.78
CA LYS A 421 -9.66 19.32 -31.19
C LYS A 421 -11.09 19.70 -31.59
N ASN A 422 -12.09 19.20 -30.86
CA ASN A 422 -13.50 19.48 -31.11
C ASN A 422 -14.02 20.61 -30.19
N GLY A 423 -13.15 21.28 -29.43
CA GLY A 423 -13.53 22.30 -28.46
C GLY A 423 -14.15 21.75 -27.17
N SER A 424 -14.10 20.44 -26.93
CA SER A 424 -14.72 19.81 -25.75
C SER A 424 -13.77 19.78 -24.56
N PHE A 425 -14.28 20.04 -23.36
CA PHE A 425 -13.55 19.91 -22.09
C PHE A 425 -14.44 19.28 -21.00
N GLU A 426 -13.82 18.66 -19.99
CA GLU A 426 -14.55 17.98 -18.92
C GLU A 426 -13.89 18.13 -17.54
N PHE A 427 -14.73 18.32 -16.52
CA PHE A 427 -14.41 18.10 -15.13
C PHE A 427 -15.22 16.88 -14.61
N PRO A 428 -14.61 15.67 -14.56
CA PRO A 428 -15.35 14.43 -14.33
C PRO A 428 -15.86 14.25 -12.90
N VAL A 429 -15.20 14.89 -11.92
CA VAL A 429 -15.58 14.81 -10.50
C VAL A 429 -15.45 16.18 -9.85
N VAL A 430 -16.58 16.85 -9.67
CA VAL A 430 -16.68 18.13 -8.96
C VAL A 430 -17.66 17.99 -7.80
N LYS A 431 -17.36 18.61 -6.66
CA LYS A 431 -18.30 18.62 -5.53
C LYS A 431 -19.58 19.37 -5.93
N VAL A 432 -20.71 18.98 -5.35
CA VAL A 432 -21.97 19.70 -5.54
C VAL A 432 -21.83 21.13 -4.99
N GLY A 433 -22.22 22.12 -5.79
CA GLY A 433 -22.10 23.54 -5.42
C GLY A 433 -22.14 24.48 -6.63
N THR A 434 -22.15 25.77 -6.36
CA THR A 434 -22.04 26.83 -7.38
C THR A 434 -20.60 27.36 -7.40
N TYR A 435 -20.02 27.40 -8.58
CA TYR A 435 -18.64 27.77 -8.83
C TYR A 435 -18.54 28.93 -9.81
N ILE A 436 -17.43 29.65 -9.73
CA ILE A 436 -17.02 30.63 -10.73
C ILE A 436 -15.95 29.94 -11.59
N MET A 437 -16.16 30.00 -12.90
CA MET A 437 -15.27 29.44 -13.91
C MET A 437 -14.64 30.58 -14.72
N THR A 438 -13.34 30.50 -14.95
CA THR A 438 -12.61 31.44 -15.81
C THR A 438 -12.09 30.72 -17.04
N MET A 439 -11.92 31.46 -18.13
CA MET A 439 -11.42 30.98 -19.41
C MET A 439 -10.20 31.81 -19.79
N ASP A 440 -9.14 31.13 -20.23
CA ASP A 440 -7.95 31.73 -20.82
C ASP A 440 -7.93 31.42 -22.32
N GLU A 441 -8.00 32.49 -23.10
CA GLU A 441 -8.18 32.49 -24.55
C GLU A 441 -6.86 32.67 -25.31
N SER A 442 -5.74 32.80 -24.59
CA SER A 442 -4.41 33.06 -25.18
C SER A 442 -3.97 32.02 -26.21
N SER A 443 -4.47 30.79 -26.11
CA SER A 443 -4.18 29.70 -27.05
C SER A 443 -5.06 29.70 -28.31
N ALA A 444 -6.12 30.51 -28.37
CA ALA A 444 -7.10 30.49 -29.45
C ALA A 444 -6.70 31.32 -30.68
N GLY A 445 -5.54 31.97 -30.66
CA GLY A 445 -5.02 32.80 -31.74
C GLY A 445 -5.21 34.30 -31.50
N LEU A 446 -4.57 35.12 -32.35
CA LEU A 446 -4.63 36.58 -32.25
C LEU A 446 -6.08 37.06 -32.50
N ASN A 447 -6.56 38.02 -31.71
CA ASN A 447 -7.92 38.59 -31.80
C ASN A 447 -9.05 37.59 -31.51
N ALA A 448 -8.81 36.50 -30.78
CA ALA A 448 -9.87 35.63 -30.28
C ALA A 448 -10.60 36.31 -29.10
N ILE A 449 -11.93 36.23 -29.08
CA ILE A 449 -12.75 36.71 -27.96
C ILE A 449 -13.97 35.83 -27.70
N ALA A 450 -14.26 35.51 -26.44
CA ALA A 450 -15.49 34.82 -26.05
C ALA A 450 -16.73 35.69 -26.35
N GLY A 451 -17.77 35.07 -26.87
CA GLY A 451 -19.03 35.74 -27.24
C GLY A 451 -19.77 36.34 -26.05
N VAL A 452 -19.53 35.86 -24.84
CA VAL A 452 -20.06 36.41 -23.58
C VAL A 452 -18.89 36.70 -22.64
N SER A 453 -18.92 37.85 -21.98
CA SER A 453 -17.87 38.25 -21.04
C SER A 453 -17.90 37.38 -19.78
N GLY A 454 -16.72 36.91 -19.35
CA GLY A 454 -16.54 36.15 -18.12
C GLY A 454 -16.37 37.03 -16.88
N PRO A 455 -16.29 36.42 -15.67
CA PRO A 455 -16.26 34.98 -15.40
C PRO A 455 -17.65 34.32 -15.38
N TYR A 456 -17.70 33.00 -15.57
CA TYR A 456 -18.95 32.24 -15.75
C TYR A 456 -19.40 31.54 -14.47
N ARG A 457 -20.69 31.66 -14.11
CA ARG A 457 -21.25 30.98 -12.94
C ARG A 457 -21.84 29.62 -13.35
N VAL A 458 -21.34 28.53 -12.74
CA VAL A 458 -21.78 27.15 -13.04
C VAL A 458 -22.25 26.45 -11.76
N THR A 459 -23.40 25.77 -11.81
CA THR A 459 -23.93 25.03 -10.66
C THR A 459 -23.91 23.52 -10.92
N ILE A 460 -23.15 22.79 -10.11
CA ILE A 460 -22.98 21.35 -10.22
C ILE A 460 -24.00 20.64 -9.34
N GLY A 461 -24.86 19.83 -9.96
CA GLY A 461 -25.87 19.01 -9.29
C GLY A 461 -25.35 17.63 -8.85
N PRO A 462 -26.02 16.97 -7.88
CA PRO A 462 -25.63 15.66 -7.37
C PRO A 462 -25.82 14.55 -8.41
N GLY A 463 -24.75 13.84 -8.76
CA GLY A 463 -24.77 12.69 -9.67
C GLY A 463 -25.27 12.99 -11.09
N ARG A 464 -25.27 14.27 -11.49
CA ARG A 464 -25.69 14.76 -12.81
C ARG A 464 -24.50 15.36 -13.55
N GLU A 465 -24.55 15.26 -14.87
CA GLU A 465 -23.67 15.98 -15.78
C GLU A 465 -24.28 17.35 -16.07
N THR A 466 -23.52 18.41 -15.78
CA THR A 466 -23.88 19.79 -16.08
C THR A 466 -23.26 20.16 -17.42
N GLN A 467 -24.01 20.79 -18.32
CA GLN A 467 -23.51 21.26 -19.61
C GLN A 467 -23.17 22.75 -19.54
N PHE A 468 -22.08 23.15 -20.21
CA PHE A 468 -21.69 24.54 -20.39
C PHE A 468 -21.28 24.78 -21.84
N GLU A 469 -21.83 25.81 -22.47
CA GLU A 469 -21.49 26.17 -23.84
C GLU A 469 -21.05 27.62 -23.91
N ILE A 470 -19.97 27.88 -24.65
CA ILE A 470 -19.47 29.23 -24.91
C ILE A 470 -19.06 29.33 -26.37
N SER A 471 -19.44 30.41 -27.03
CA SER A 471 -18.99 30.70 -28.40
C SER A 471 -17.68 31.48 -28.36
N LEU A 472 -16.82 31.23 -29.34
CA LEU A 472 -15.57 31.96 -29.54
C LEU A 472 -15.56 32.58 -30.93
N THR A 473 -15.25 33.85 -31.02
CA THR A 473 -15.29 34.60 -32.29
C THR A 473 -14.11 35.56 -32.42
N ARG A 474 -14.02 36.24 -33.57
CA ARG A 474 -12.99 37.25 -33.83
C ARG A 474 -13.40 38.59 -33.24
N SER A 475 -12.49 39.20 -32.47
CA SER A 475 -12.66 40.54 -31.94
C SER A 475 -12.68 41.57 -33.08
N SER A 476 -13.41 42.65 -32.84
CA SER A 476 -13.62 43.73 -33.78
C SER A 476 -12.90 44.98 -33.27
N ARG A 477 -12.68 45.94 -34.18
CA ARG A 477 -11.97 47.18 -33.85
C ARG A 477 -12.79 48.38 -34.28
N ILE A 478 -12.83 49.41 -33.44
CA ILE A 478 -13.33 50.73 -33.82
C ILE A 478 -12.15 51.67 -33.82
N THR A 479 -11.82 52.22 -34.99
CA THR A 479 -10.84 53.28 -35.16
C THR A 479 -11.56 54.58 -35.48
N GLY A 480 -10.99 55.70 -35.11
CA GLY A 480 -11.58 56.97 -35.47
C GLY A 480 -10.61 58.13 -35.37
N ARG A 481 -11.04 59.25 -35.93
CA ARG A 481 -10.26 60.49 -35.95
C ARG A 481 -11.15 61.70 -35.79
N LEU A 482 -10.61 62.73 -35.16
CA LEU A 482 -11.23 64.05 -35.11
C LEU A 482 -11.03 64.75 -36.46
N VAL A 483 -12.11 65.12 -37.13
CA VAL A 483 -12.09 65.90 -38.38
C VAL A 483 -12.51 67.33 -38.07
N ILE A 484 -11.52 68.22 -38.02
CA ILE A 484 -11.75 69.64 -37.75
C ILE A 484 -12.20 70.31 -39.05
N ARG A 485 -13.45 70.79 -39.09
CA ARG A 485 -13.98 71.62 -40.18
C ARG A 485 -13.82 73.09 -39.84
N GLU A 486 -13.29 73.85 -40.78
CA GLU A 486 -13.10 75.28 -40.62
C GLU A 486 -14.39 76.07 -40.75
N ASP A 487 -14.42 77.26 -40.14
CA ASP A 487 -15.54 78.19 -40.25
C ASP A 487 -15.61 78.80 -41.66
N GLU A 488 -16.78 78.81 -42.28
CA GLU A 488 -17.03 79.49 -43.57
C GLU A 488 -16.75 81.00 -43.50
N LYS A 489 -16.66 81.59 -42.30
CA LYS A 489 -16.32 83.00 -42.08
C LYS A 489 -14.82 83.28 -41.97
N ARG A 490 -13.95 82.28 -42.14
CA ARG A 490 -12.49 82.43 -42.14
C ARG A 490 -12.07 83.50 -43.16
N GLY A 491 -11.42 84.57 -42.68
CA GLY A 491 -10.94 85.68 -43.52
C GLY A 491 -11.90 86.88 -43.67
N LYS A 492 -13.09 86.88 -43.05
CA LYS A 492 -13.96 88.08 -42.99
C LYS A 492 -13.49 89.08 -41.92
N LYS A 493 -13.51 90.38 -42.22
CA LYS A 493 -13.19 91.47 -41.27
C LYS A 493 -14.02 91.32 -39.97
N GLY A 494 -13.35 91.27 -38.81
CA GLY A 494 -13.98 91.16 -37.48
C GLY A 494 -13.94 89.76 -36.83
N TYR A 495 -13.41 88.76 -37.52
CA TYR A 495 -13.31 87.38 -37.02
C TYR A 495 -11.85 86.94 -36.90
N TYR A 496 -11.46 86.38 -35.75
CA TYR A 496 -10.10 85.87 -35.49
C TYR A 496 -10.07 84.34 -35.44
N PRO A 497 -9.05 83.68 -36.02
CA PRO A 497 -8.93 82.23 -36.01
C PRO A 497 -8.54 81.71 -34.61
N VAL A 498 -9.20 80.65 -34.16
CA VAL A 498 -8.85 79.93 -32.92
C VAL A 498 -7.47 79.27 -33.09
N LYS A 499 -6.55 79.49 -32.15
CA LYS A 499 -5.16 78.95 -32.18
C LYS A 499 -4.97 77.68 -31.35
N GLU A 500 -5.96 77.29 -30.56
CA GLU A 500 -5.91 76.13 -29.67
C GLU A 500 -6.01 74.82 -30.47
N GLU A 501 -5.17 73.84 -30.13
CA GLU A 501 -5.24 72.47 -30.65
C GLU A 501 -6.10 71.58 -29.74
N ILE A 502 -6.79 70.60 -30.31
CA ILE A 502 -7.59 69.63 -29.55
C ILE A 502 -6.69 68.44 -29.23
N GLU A 503 -6.38 68.25 -27.95
CA GLU A 503 -5.60 67.09 -27.47
C GLU A 503 -6.32 66.38 -26.32
N ASN A 504 -6.10 65.07 -26.19
CA ASN A 504 -6.53 64.25 -25.05
C ASN A 504 -8.06 64.28 -24.77
N LEU A 505 -8.88 64.21 -25.81
CA LEU A 505 -10.33 64.07 -25.67
C LEU A 505 -10.68 62.65 -25.21
N ILE A 506 -11.51 62.52 -24.16
CA ILE A 506 -11.97 61.21 -23.68
C ILE A 506 -13.08 60.70 -24.60
N ILE A 507 -12.88 59.50 -25.12
CA ILE A 507 -13.85 58.75 -25.90
C ILE A 507 -14.17 57.47 -25.15
N GLU A 508 -15.45 57.14 -25.03
CA GLU A 508 -15.94 55.95 -24.35
C GLU A 508 -16.70 55.07 -25.34
N ALA A 509 -16.36 53.80 -25.42
CA ALA A 509 -17.12 52.78 -26.13
C ALA A 509 -17.85 51.92 -25.10
N SER A 510 -19.17 51.77 -25.23
CA SER A 510 -19.97 50.92 -24.34
C SER A 510 -21.00 50.07 -25.09
N ASN A 511 -21.21 48.83 -24.65
CA ASN A 511 -22.23 47.91 -25.19
C ASN A 511 -23.29 47.50 -24.14
N GLY A 512 -23.34 48.20 -23.00
CA GLY A 512 -24.23 47.93 -21.87
C GLY A 512 -23.67 46.97 -20.82
N THR A 513 -22.82 46.02 -21.22
CA THR A 513 -22.10 45.11 -20.30
C THR A 513 -20.64 45.50 -20.08
N GLU A 514 -20.05 46.17 -21.06
CA GLU A 514 -18.63 46.49 -21.12
C GLU A 514 -18.45 47.96 -21.46
N ILE A 515 -17.41 48.57 -20.88
CA ILE A 515 -17.09 49.98 -21.03
C ILE A 515 -15.58 50.10 -21.21
N TYR A 516 -15.16 50.68 -22.32
CA TYR A 516 -13.78 51.04 -22.60
C TYR A 516 -13.66 52.56 -22.73
N ARG A 517 -12.55 53.13 -22.26
CA ARG A 517 -12.27 54.56 -22.36
C ARG A 517 -10.86 54.77 -22.87
N GLU A 518 -10.72 55.62 -23.87
CA GLU A 518 -9.46 55.97 -24.47
C GLU A 518 -9.34 57.50 -24.60
N LEU A 519 -8.11 57.99 -24.62
CA LEU A 519 -7.79 59.39 -24.93
C LEU A 519 -7.40 59.49 -26.40
N THR A 520 -7.88 60.52 -27.10
CA THR A 520 -7.40 60.79 -28.46
C THR A 520 -5.91 61.13 -28.45
N GLY A 521 -5.14 60.53 -29.35
CA GLY A 521 -3.73 60.88 -29.57
C GLY A 521 -3.55 62.28 -30.16
N ARG A 522 -2.29 62.74 -30.27
CA ARG A 522 -1.93 64.10 -30.76
C ARG A 522 -2.47 64.45 -32.16
N LYS A 523 -2.76 63.46 -33.00
CA LYS A 523 -3.38 63.65 -34.33
C LYS A 523 -4.91 63.56 -34.31
N GLY A 524 -5.52 63.54 -33.12
CA GLY A 524 -6.96 63.34 -32.95
C GLY A 524 -7.44 61.91 -33.20
N THR A 525 -6.55 60.91 -33.22
CA THR A 525 -6.91 59.51 -33.51
C THR A 525 -7.20 58.71 -32.24
N PHE A 526 -8.12 57.76 -32.29
CA PHE A 526 -8.41 56.80 -31.22
C PHE A 526 -8.65 55.40 -31.78
N SER A 527 -8.43 54.38 -30.96
CA SER A 527 -8.78 53.00 -31.34
C SER A 527 -9.19 52.16 -30.14
N PHE A 528 -10.33 51.50 -30.26
CA PHE A 528 -10.75 50.44 -29.35
C PHE A 528 -10.48 49.10 -30.01
N ASN A 529 -9.52 48.37 -29.44
CA ASN A 529 -9.18 47.01 -29.86
C ASN A 529 -9.99 46.01 -29.02
N ASP A 530 -10.09 44.78 -29.51
CA ASP A 530 -10.68 43.66 -28.76
C ASP A 530 -12.15 43.84 -28.37
N LEU A 531 -12.94 44.47 -29.24
CA LEU A 531 -14.38 44.65 -29.00
C LEU A 531 -15.15 43.40 -29.41
N ARG A 532 -16.11 42.98 -28.59
CA ARG A 532 -17.05 41.92 -28.96
C ARG A 532 -17.99 42.40 -30.07
N PRO A 533 -18.33 41.54 -31.04
CA PRO A 533 -19.33 41.84 -32.06
C PRO A 533 -20.69 42.24 -31.44
N GLY A 534 -21.34 43.24 -32.02
CA GLY A 534 -22.63 43.76 -31.56
C GLY A 534 -22.74 45.27 -31.61
N ASN A 535 -23.72 45.82 -30.89
CA ASN A 535 -24.00 47.24 -30.85
C ASN A 535 -23.13 47.96 -29.82
N TRP A 536 -22.39 48.96 -30.27
CA TRP A 536 -21.54 49.83 -29.46
C TRP A 536 -22.01 51.27 -29.55
N ASN A 537 -22.10 51.93 -28.40
CA ASN A 537 -22.32 53.36 -28.30
C ASN A 537 -20.98 54.05 -28.00
N ILE A 538 -20.56 54.93 -28.90
CA ILE A 538 -19.35 55.74 -28.77
C ILE A 538 -19.74 57.13 -28.29
N LYS A 539 -19.30 57.50 -27.09
CA LYS A 539 -19.57 58.79 -26.46
C LYS A 539 -18.30 59.64 -26.36
N ILE A 540 -18.41 60.90 -26.74
CA ILE A 540 -17.33 61.87 -26.72
C ILE A 540 -17.59 62.87 -25.60
N TYR A 541 -16.66 62.98 -24.65
CA TYR A 541 -16.82 63.90 -23.52
C TYR A 541 -16.39 65.32 -23.90
N SER A 542 -17.35 66.24 -23.99
CA SER A 542 -17.13 67.65 -24.39
C SER A 542 -16.22 68.46 -23.45
N LYS A 543 -15.93 67.99 -22.24
CA LYS A 543 -15.10 68.68 -21.23
C LYS A 543 -13.62 68.85 -21.62
N GLY A 544 -13.17 68.29 -22.74
CA GLY A 544 -11.81 68.47 -23.29
C GLY A 544 -11.73 69.37 -24.54
N ILE A 545 -12.83 70.01 -24.96
CA ILE A 545 -12.88 70.80 -26.19
C ILE A 545 -12.61 72.29 -25.88
N PRO A 546 -11.57 72.92 -26.48
CA PRO A 546 -11.24 74.33 -26.25
C PRO A 546 -12.34 75.31 -26.69
N GLN A 547 -12.33 76.51 -26.10
CA GLN A 547 -13.35 77.53 -26.34
C GLN A 547 -13.24 78.10 -27.77
N GLY A 548 -14.11 77.68 -28.67
CA GLY A 548 -14.02 78.00 -30.10
C GLY A 548 -14.15 76.78 -31.00
N TYR A 549 -14.33 75.59 -30.43
CA TYR A 549 -14.72 74.39 -31.15
C TYR A 549 -16.10 73.93 -30.67
N GLN A 550 -16.90 73.40 -31.59
CA GLN A 550 -18.21 72.83 -31.31
C GLN A 550 -18.30 71.45 -31.95
N LEU A 551 -18.62 70.44 -31.14
CA LEU A 551 -18.83 69.08 -31.60
C LEU A 551 -20.17 68.99 -32.34
N ASP A 552 -20.21 68.28 -33.48
CA ASP A 552 -21.45 68.07 -34.24
C ASP A 552 -22.38 67.09 -33.51
N LYS A 553 -21.85 65.92 -33.14
CA LYS A 553 -22.54 64.86 -32.41
C LYS A 553 -21.62 64.25 -31.37
N ASP A 554 -22.13 64.07 -30.15
CA ASP A 554 -21.38 63.54 -29.00
C ASP A 554 -21.61 62.05 -28.76
N GLN A 555 -22.52 61.42 -29.52
CA GLN A 555 -22.84 60.00 -29.42
C GLN A 555 -23.03 59.39 -30.80
N PHE A 556 -22.50 58.18 -30.98
CA PHE A 556 -22.59 57.40 -32.20
C PHE A 556 -22.94 55.95 -31.87
N SER A 557 -23.95 55.38 -32.53
CA SER A 557 -24.28 53.96 -32.40
C SER A 557 -23.75 53.21 -33.61
N LEU A 558 -22.90 52.22 -33.37
CA LEU A 558 -22.25 51.39 -34.38
C LEU A 558 -22.62 49.93 -34.14
N ASN A 559 -22.90 49.17 -35.19
CA ASN A 559 -23.06 47.72 -35.10
C ASN A 559 -21.85 47.06 -35.79
N ILE A 560 -20.99 46.42 -35.01
CA ILE A 560 -19.75 45.80 -35.51
C ILE A 560 -19.94 44.29 -35.65
N THR A 561 -19.54 43.75 -36.80
CA THR A 561 -19.54 42.30 -37.08
C THR A 561 -18.18 41.68 -36.73
N PRO A 562 -18.08 40.35 -36.52
CA PRO A 562 -16.82 39.68 -36.17
C PRO A 562 -15.67 40.02 -37.11
N GLY A 563 -14.50 40.38 -36.54
CA GLY A 563 -13.29 40.70 -37.30
C GLY A 563 -13.33 41.99 -38.13
N LYS A 564 -14.40 42.79 -38.03
CA LYS A 564 -14.54 44.04 -38.78
C LYS A 564 -13.81 45.19 -38.08
N GLU A 565 -13.16 46.02 -38.88
CA GLU A 565 -12.70 47.35 -38.48
C GLU A 565 -13.71 48.40 -38.95
N GLU A 566 -14.30 49.14 -38.01
CA GLU A 566 -15.15 50.29 -38.30
C GLU A 566 -14.39 51.60 -38.10
N ASN A 567 -14.52 52.50 -39.05
CA ASN A 567 -13.90 53.82 -39.02
C ASN A 567 -14.94 54.90 -38.68
N LEU A 568 -14.66 55.72 -37.66
CA LEU A 568 -15.52 56.80 -37.20
C LEU A 568 -14.84 58.17 -37.34
N ASP A 569 -15.40 59.02 -38.20
CA ASP A 569 -15.01 60.43 -38.30
C ASP A 569 -15.87 61.27 -37.34
N VAL A 570 -15.24 61.84 -36.31
CA VAL A 570 -15.89 62.74 -35.36
C VAL A 570 -15.70 64.17 -35.84
N ILE A 571 -16.78 64.80 -36.31
CA ILE A 571 -16.73 66.15 -36.87
C ILE A 571 -16.75 67.19 -35.75
N ILE A 572 -15.77 68.10 -35.80
CA ILE A 572 -15.67 69.24 -34.88
C ILE A 572 -15.60 70.52 -35.71
N PHE A 573 -16.52 71.44 -35.48
CA PHE A 573 -16.55 72.73 -36.14
C PHE A 573 -15.74 73.76 -35.37
N LYS A 574 -14.87 74.47 -36.09
CA LYS A 574 -14.20 75.66 -35.56
C LYS A 574 -15.19 76.83 -35.65
N LYS A 575 -15.52 77.45 -34.53
CA LYS A 575 -16.42 78.61 -34.46
C LYS A 575 -15.59 79.86 -34.21
N SER A 576 -15.56 80.76 -35.20
CA SER A 576 -14.80 82.00 -35.12
C SER A 576 -15.41 82.91 -34.05
N ARG A 577 -14.55 83.53 -33.23
CA ARG A 577 -14.99 84.52 -32.25
C ARG A 577 -15.20 85.86 -32.96
N GLU A 578 -16.39 86.43 -32.85
CA GLU A 578 -16.69 87.79 -33.31
C GLU A 578 -16.16 88.79 -32.27
N VAL A 579 -15.26 89.69 -32.69
CA VAL A 579 -14.72 90.73 -31.80
C VAL A 579 -15.44 92.04 -32.10
N LYS A 580 -16.36 92.44 -31.21
CA LYS A 580 -16.90 93.80 -31.21
C LYS A 580 -15.88 94.72 -30.52
N LEU A 581 -15.17 95.53 -31.32
CA LEU A 581 -14.35 96.62 -30.79
C LEU A 581 -15.28 97.69 -30.19
N GLN A 582 -15.10 97.98 -28.90
CA GLN A 582 -15.76 99.09 -28.23
C GLN A 582 -15.14 100.40 -28.75
N LYS A 583 -15.97 101.33 -29.25
CA LYS A 583 -15.52 102.68 -29.66
C LYS A 583 -14.88 103.38 -28.45
N LYS A 584 -13.63 103.83 -28.60
CA LYS A 584 -12.97 104.75 -27.65
C LYS A 584 -13.48 106.19 -27.87
N PHE A 585 -13.51 106.97 -26.79
CA PHE A 585 -13.56 108.43 -26.80
C PHE A 585 -12.34 109.01 -27.51
#